data_AF-A0AAJ0EY99-F1
#
_entry.id   AF-A0AAJ0EY99-F1
#
_cell.length_a   1.000
_cell.length_b   1.000
_cell.length_c   1.000
_cell.angle_alpha   90.00
_cell.angle_beta   90.00
_cell.angle_gamma   90.00
#
_symmetry.space_group_name_H-M   'P 1'
#
loop_
_entity.id
_entity.type
_entity.pdbx_description
1 polymer ?
#
loop_
_entity_poly.entity_id
_entity_poly.type
_entity_poly.pdbx_seq_one_letter_code
_entity_poly.pdbx_strand_id
1 'polypeptide(L)'
;MIELREADFRDLAATLCSLPEASVVARYGRLPTNTPCSQSAYLGYCYRQWGVIAGYNDGLYIAFKEPGELKALILYLSSADTITKDDLSIYFGDNDGKRPNYKAQETTINLALRLLLMLKFGPVQGEAFPHHHLVWTSGCLKDCIVEYLDEGPRLDVKGVRLPKTFHAWSLVAIGGIQIEFTDNLADHLLLIEEENGMKVVVFHHVAFLRCHRRQVDSSGV
;
A
#
# COMPACT_ATOMS: atom_id res chain seq x y z
N MET A 1 19.87 -9.85 13.65
CA MET A 1 19.08 -8.87 12.88
C MET A 1 19.09 -9.36 11.45
N ILE A 2 17.92 -9.53 10.83
CA ILE A 2 17.87 -9.93 9.42
C ILE A 2 18.12 -8.67 8.61
N GLU A 3 19.17 -8.69 7.81
CA GLU A 3 19.43 -7.62 6.85
C GLU A 3 18.99 -8.12 5.47
N LEU A 4 17.95 -7.47 4.93
CA LEU A 4 17.58 -7.68 3.54
C LEU A 4 18.64 -7.05 2.65
N ARG A 5 19.18 -7.84 1.72
CA ARG A 5 20.13 -7.35 0.71
C ARG A 5 19.36 -6.77 -0.46
N GLU A 6 20.05 -6.01 -1.29
CA GLU A 6 19.46 -5.44 -2.51
C GLU A 6 18.82 -6.50 -3.43
N ALA A 7 19.42 -7.68 -3.51
CA ALA A 7 18.86 -8.79 -4.28
C ALA A 7 17.47 -9.23 -3.74
N ASP A 8 17.30 -9.24 -2.42
CA ASP A 8 16.04 -9.64 -1.77
C ASP A 8 14.94 -8.60 -2.06
N PHE A 9 15.29 -7.30 -2.04
CA PHE A 9 14.36 -6.23 -2.40
C PHE A 9 14.01 -6.21 -3.88
N ARG A 10 14.96 -6.55 -4.77
CA ARG A 10 14.68 -6.70 -6.20
C ARG A 10 13.74 -7.87 -6.47
N ASP A 11 13.92 -8.98 -5.78
CA ASP A 11 13.03 -10.14 -5.88
C ASP A 11 11.63 -9.82 -5.34
N LEU A 12 11.53 -9.10 -4.22
CA LEU A 12 10.25 -8.61 -3.69
C LEU A 12 9.56 -7.65 -4.68
N ALA A 13 10.28 -6.67 -5.22
CA ALA A 13 9.74 -5.73 -6.20
C ALA A 13 9.29 -6.44 -7.48
N ALA A 14 10.06 -7.42 -7.96
CA ALA A 14 9.69 -8.25 -9.09
C ALA A 14 8.41 -9.05 -8.80
N THR A 15 8.33 -9.65 -7.61
CA THR A 15 7.14 -10.39 -7.15
C THR A 15 5.92 -9.49 -7.16
N LEU A 16 5.97 -8.35 -6.47
CA LEU A 16 4.88 -7.36 -6.40
C LEU A 16 4.45 -6.84 -7.78
N CYS A 17 5.40 -6.64 -8.70
CA CYS A 17 5.09 -6.26 -10.09
C CYS A 17 4.51 -7.40 -10.94
N SER A 18 4.65 -8.65 -10.49
CA SER A 18 4.27 -9.87 -11.22
C SER A 18 3.06 -10.59 -10.63
N LEU A 19 2.56 -10.16 -9.46
CA LEU A 19 1.42 -10.79 -8.78
C LEU A 19 0.23 -10.87 -9.77
N PRO A 20 -0.19 -12.09 -10.17
CA PRO A 20 -1.39 -12.25 -10.97
C PRO A 20 -2.64 -11.99 -10.12
N GLU A 21 -3.72 -11.60 -10.77
CA GLU A 21 -5.05 -11.46 -10.17
C GLU A 21 -5.45 -12.67 -9.31
N ALA A 22 -6.03 -12.39 -8.13
CA ALA A 22 -7.03 -13.26 -7.54
C ALA A 22 -8.24 -13.32 -8.50
N SER A 23 -8.19 -14.27 -9.42
CA SER A 23 -9.23 -14.75 -10.34
C SER A 23 -10.23 -13.74 -10.92
N VAL A 24 -10.05 -13.28 -12.17
CA VAL A 24 -11.11 -13.30 -13.22
C VAL A 24 -10.47 -13.51 -14.61
N VAL A 25 -11.22 -14.21 -15.47
CA VAL A 25 -10.83 -14.89 -16.71
C VAL A 25 -10.46 -13.97 -17.90
N ALA A 26 -9.56 -14.49 -18.73
CA ALA A 26 -9.17 -13.99 -20.04
C ALA A 26 -10.32 -13.70 -21.01
N ARG A 27 -10.22 -12.61 -21.79
CA ARG A 27 -10.14 -12.61 -23.27
C ARG A 27 -10.22 -11.21 -23.87
N TYR A 28 -9.51 -11.10 -25.01
CA TYR A 28 -9.52 -10.08 -26.07
C TYR A 28 -8.67 -8.81 -25.92
N GLY A 29 -7.97 -8.55 -27.03
CA GLY A 29 -7.48 -7.22 -27.39
C GLY A 29 -6.03 -6.98 -27.01
N ARG A 30 -5.16 -6.82 -28.02
CA ARG A 30 -3.78 -6.32 -27.85
C ARG A 30 -3.75 -5.12 -26.90
N LEU A 31 -3.11 -5.29 -25.76
CA LEU A 31 -2.67 -4.19 -24.91
C LEU A 31 -1.43 -3.52 -25.54
N PRO A 32 -1.30 -2.19 -25.43
CA PRO A 32 -0.16 -1.46 -25.95
C PRO A 32 1.12 -1.97 -25.29
N THR A 33 2.16 -2.07 -26.12
CA THR A 33 3.48 -2.62 -25.81
C THR A 33 3.95 -2.27 -24.40
N ASN A 34 4.10 -3.33 -23.59
CA ASN A 34 4.70 -3.37 -22.27
C ASN A 34 5.84 -2.37 -22.11
N THR A 35 5.58 -1.25 -21.44
CA THR A 35 6.63 -0.68 -20.60
C THR A 35 6.56 -1.46 -19.30
N PRO A 36 7.56 -2.28 -18.94
CA PRO A 36 7.58 -2.91 -17.64
C PRO A 36 7.44 -1.82 -16.59
N CYS A 37 6.46 -2.01 -15.71
CA CYS A 37 6.32 -1.26 -14.46
C CYS A 37 7.72 -1.15 -13.84
N SER A 38 8.29 0.06 -13.72
CA SER A 38 9.71 0.15 -13.39
C SER A 38 9.91 -0.36 -11.97
N GLN A 39 10.48 -1.56 -11.84
CA GLN A 39 10.76 -2.20 -10.55
C GLN A 39 11.53 -1.27 -9.60
N SER A 40 12.28 -0.32 -10.15
CA SER A 40 12.97 0.75 -9.41
C SER A 40 12.06 1.60 -8.52
N ALA A 41 10.80 1.86 -8.92
CA ALA A 41 9.87 2.66 -8.14
C ALA A 41 9.36 1.90 -6.90
N TYR A 42 9.19 0.59 -7.02
CA TYR A 42 8.87 -0.30 -5.90
C TYR A 42 10.08 -0.51 -5.00
N LEU A 43 11.26 -0.72 -5.59
CA LEU A 43 12.49 -0.98 -4.85
C LEU A 43 12.76 0.09 -3.80
N GLY A 44 12.71 1.37 -4.19
CA GLY A 44 12.92 2.49 -3.27
C GLY A 44 11.88 2.57 -2.16
N TYR A 45 10.62 2.21 -2.45
CA TYR A 45 9.57 2.14 -1.44
C TYR A 45 9.80 0.99 -0.45
N CYS A 46 10.12 -0.21 -0.95
CA CYS A 46 10.41 -1.38 -0.11
C CYS A 46 11.55 -1.11 0.87
N TYR A 47 12.63 -0.45 0.42
CA TYR A 47 13.73 -0.05 1.28
C TYR A 47 13.29 0.89 2.41
N ARG A 48 12.49 1.91 2.10
CA ARG A 48 12.01 2.88 3.10
C ARG A 48 11.10 2.20 4.11
N GLN A 49 10.11 1.43 3.66
CA GLN A 49 9.19 0.73 4.56
C GLN A 49 9.91 -0.28 5.45
N TRP A 50 10.91 -0.99 4.90
CA TRP A 50 11.78 -1.85 5.69
C TRP A 50 12.53 -1.06 6.76
N GLY A 51 13.22 0.02 6.40
CA GLY A 51 13.97 0.84 7.36
C GLY A 51 13.09 1.41 8.47
N VAL A 52 11.90 1.89 8.13
CA VAL A 52 10.94 2.51 9.06
C VAL A 52 10.31 1.48 9.99
N ILE A 53 9.98 0.27 9.52
CA ILE A 53 9.25 -0.73 10.33
C ILE A 53 10.17 -1.74 11.01
N ALA A 54 11.20 -2.22 10.29
CA ALA A 54 12.16 -3.19 10.80
C ALA A 54 13.24 -2.55 11.67
N GLY A 55 13.61 -1.29 11.40
CA GLY A 55 14.74 -0.62 12.05
C GLY A 55 14.44 0.03 13.39
N TYR A 56 13.18 0.32 13.71
CA TYR A 56 12.84 1.33 14.73
C TYR A 56 12.40 0.82 16.09
N ASN A 57 12.54 -0.46 16.32
CA ASN A 57 11.79 -1.15 17.34
C ASN A 57 12.94 -1.96 18.02
N ASP A 58 13.18 -1.79 19.32
CA ASP A 58 14.35 -2.26 20.12
C ASP A 58 14.84 -3.74 20.01
N GLY A 59 15.20 -4.25 18.83
CA GLY A 59 15.87 -5.56 18.65
C GLY A 59 15.02 -6.84 18.69
N LEU A 60 13.70 -6.77 18.83
CA LEU A 60 12.74 -7.89 18.80
C LEU A 60 11.72 -7.80 17.65
N TYR A 61 12.17 -7.82 16.38
CA TYR A 61 11.29 -7.31 15.32
C TYR A 61 11.28 -8.13 14.07
N ILE A 62 10.04 -8.35 13.65
CA ILE A 62 9.60 -9.12 12.51
C ILE A 62 9.63 -10.63 12.80
N ALA A 63 8.48 -11.25 12.55
CA ALA A 63 8.16 -12.65 12.83
C ALA A 63 8.84 -13.66 11.91
N PHE A 64 9.59 -13.22 10.89
CA PHE A 64 10.28 -14.12 9.96
C PHE A 64 11.76 -14.28 10.26
N LYS A 65 12.35 -15.42 9.85
CA LYS A 65 13.79 -15.72 9.97
C LYS A 65 14.54 -15.50 8.67
N GLU A 66 13.87 -15.63 7.53
CA GLU A 66 14.46 -15.46 6.20
C GLU A 66 13.66 -14.48 5.32
N PRO A 67 14.33 -13.74 4.40
CA PRO A 67 13.68 -12.84 3.44
C PRO A 67 12.53 -13.49 2.66
N GLY A 68 12.67 -14.79 2.34
CA GLY A 68 11.69 -15.56 1.59
C GLY A 68 10.34 -15.71 2.30
N GLU A 69 10.31 -15.64 3.62
CA GLU A 69 9.06 -15.73 4.40
C GLU A 69 8.20 -14.47 4.24
N LEU A 70 8.82 -13.29 4.11
CA LEU A 70 8.07 -12.05 3.81
C LEU A 70 7.40 -12.15 2.44
N LYS A 71 8.13 -12.67 1.46
CA LYS A 71 7.59 -12.94 0.12
C LYS A 71 6.45 -13.96 0.18
N ALA A 72 6.62 -15.05 0.93
CA ALA A 72 5.59 -16.06 1.11
C ALA A 72 4.32 -15.48 1.76
N LEU A 73 4.47 -14.60 2.75
CA LEU A 73 3.35 -13.91 3.38
C LEU A 73 2.65 -12.96 2.40
N ILE A 74 3.39 -12.19 1.61
CA ILE A 74 2.82 -11.31 0.57
C ILE A 74 2.02 -12.14 -0.44
N LEU A 75 2.58 -13.26 -0.89
CA LEU A 75 1.90 -14.19 -1.80
C LEU A 75 0.63 -14.76 -1.17
N TYR A 76 0.71 -15.16 0.10
CA TYR A 76 -0.44 -15.65 0.86
C TYR A 76 -1.54 -14.59 0.94
N LEU A 77 -1.21 -13.35 1.34
CA LEU A 77 -2.13 -12.21 1.42
C LEU A 77 -2.76 -11.85 0.07
N SER A 78 -2.06 -12.08 -1.03
CA SER A 78 -2.58 -11.85 -2.39
C SER A 78 -3.40 -13.02 -2.95
N SER A 79 -3.40 -14.18 -2.30
CA SER A 79 -3.97 -15.40 -2.87
C SER A 79 -5.49 -15.52 -2.74
N ALA A 80 -6.10 -14.80 -1.78
CA ALA A 80 -7.52 -14.88 -1.52
C ALA A 80 -8.10 -13.55 -1.02
N ASP A 81 -9.29 -13.23 -1.49
CA ASP A 81 -10.04 -12.02 -1.11
C ASP A 81 -10.61 -12.08 0.32
N THR A 82 -10.72 -13.29 0.89
CA THR A 82 -11.41 -13.55 2.16
C THR A 82 -10.47 -13.74 3.35
N ILE A 83 -9.19 -13.39 3.21
CA ILE A 83 -8.20 -13.62 4.27
C ILE A 83 -8.55 -12.78 5.49
N THR A 84 -8.62 -13.45 6.64
CA THR A 84 -8.93 -12.88 7.96
C THR A 84 -7.69 -12.85 8.85
N LYS A 85 -7.78 -12.14 10.00
CA LYS A 85 -6.74 -12.21 11.04
C LYS A 85 -6.62 -13.59 11.69
N ASP A 86 -7.69 -14.38 11.70
CA ASP A 86 -7.67 -15.73 12.25
C ASP A 86 -6.85 -16.66 11.34
N ASP A 87 -6.98 -16.49 10.02
CA ASP A 87 -6.15 -17.21 9.03
C ASP A 87 -4.66 -16.91 9.21
N LEU A 88 -4.31 -15.65 9.51
CA LEU A 88 -2.93 -15.26 9.81
C LEU A 88 -2.44 -15.84 11.14
N SER A 89 -3.32 -15.95 12.13
CA SER A 89 -2.97 -16.61 13.40
C SER A 89 -2.60 -18.08 13.20
N ILE A 90 -3.27 -18.76 12.25
CA ILE A 90 -2.95 -20.12 11.82
C ILE A 90 -1.63 -20.13 11.03
N TYR A 91 -1.45 -19.21 10.06
CA TYR A 91 -0.23 -19.08 9.27
C TYR A 91 1.05 -18.97 10.13
N PHE A 92 1.01 -18.17 11.19
CA PHE A 92 2.13 -18.04 12.13
C PHE A 92 2.21 -19.17 13.18
N GLY A 93 1.16 -19.99 13.31
CA GLY A 93 1.05 -21.06 14.30
C GLY A 93 1.75 -22.37 13.92
N ASP A 94 2.02 -22.59 12.64
CA ASP A 94 2.51 -23.88 12.11
C ASP A 94 4.05 -24.03 12.11
N ASN A 95 4.79 -22.99 12.52
CA ASN A 95 6.26 -22.99 12.49
C ASN A 95 6.90 -23.46 13.81
N ASP A 96 7.20 -24.76 13.88
CA ASP A 96 8.32 -25.36 14.64
C ASP A 96 8.42 -25.04 16.16
N GLY A 97 7.28 -24.84 16.82
CA GLY A 97 7.19 -24.84 18.30
C GLY A 97 7.66 -23.56 19.01
N LYS A 98 8.00 -22.48 18.30
CA LYS A 98 8.21 -21.16 18.89
C LYS A 98 7.43 -20.10 18.13
N ARG A 99 6.18 -19.88 18.57
CA ARG A 99 5.32 -18.82 18.04
C ARG A 99 5.99 -17.46 18.24
N PRO A 100 6.14 -16.63 17.19
CA PRO A 100 6.61 -15.26 17.33
C PRO A 100 5.69 -14.50 18.30
N ASN A 101 6.24 -13.54 19.05
CA ASN A 101 5.42 -12.66 19.89
C ASN A 101 4.36 -11.96 19.01
N TYR A 102 3.15 -11.77 19.53
CA TYR A 102 2.06 -11.04 18.89
C TYR A 102 2.52 -9.72 18.25
N LYS A 103 3.32 -8.91 18.98
CA LYS A 103 3.86 -7.65 18.44
C LYS A 103 4.71 -7.85 17.18
N ALA A 104 5.50 -8.93 17.13
CA ALA A 104 6.33 -9.25 15.96
C ALA A 104 5.47 -9.72 14.77
N GLN A 105 4.42 -10.49 15.02
CA GLN A 105 3.45 -10.91 13.99
C GLN A 105 2.74 -9.70 13.40
N GLU A 106 2.19 -8.84 14.25
CA GLU A 106 1.48 -7.63 13.83
C GLU A 106 2.40 -6.68 13.05
N THR A 107 3.63 -6.48 13.50
CA THR A 107 4.63 -5.68 12.78
C THR A 107 4.92 -6.26 11.39
N THR A 108 5.06 -7.58 11.27
CA THR A 108 5.30 -8.26 9.99
C THR A 108 4.10 -8.17 9.05
N ILE A 109 2.88 -8.35 9.58
CA ILE A 109 1.65 -8.20 8.79
C ILE A 109 1.54 -6.77 8.26
N ASN A 110 1.75 -5.76 9.12
CA ASN A 110 1.70 -4.35 8.73
C ASN A 110 2.73 -4.01 7.65
N LEU A 111 3.96 -4.52 7.77
CA LEU A 111 4.97 -4.39 6.73
C LEU A 111 4.51 -5.03 5.41
N ALA A 112 4.04 -6.28 5.45
CA ALA A 112 3.60 -6.99 4.23
C ALA A 112 2.44 -6.26 3.54
N LEU A 113 1.46 -5.75 4.31
CA LEU A 113 0.33 -4.99 3.78
C LEU A 113 0.76 -3.65 3.19
N ARG A 114 1.66 -2.91 3.85
CA ARG A 114 2.25 -1.67 3.29
C ARG A 114 2.94 -1.94 1.97
N LEU A 115 3.77 -2.99 1.88
CA LEU A 115 4.47 -3.38 0.65
C LEU A 115 3.51 -3.80 -0.48
N LEU A 116 2.46 -4.55 -0.14
CA LEU A 116 1.48 -5.05 -1.08
C LEU A 116 0.57 -3.94 -1.63
N LEU A 117 0.07 -3.06 -0.77
CA LEU A 117 -1.03 -2.15 -1.07
C LEU A 117 -0.61 -0.68 -1.21
N MET A 118 0.60 -0.32 -0.80
CA MET A 118 1.03 1.08 -0.60
C MET A 118 0.04 1.90 0.25
N LEU A 119 -0.53 1.24 1.26
CA LEU A 119 -1.39 1.83 2.28
C LEU A 119 -0.68 1.78 3.62
N LYS A 120 -0.73 2.85 4.41
CA LYS A 120 -0.12 2.90 5.75
C LYS A 120 -0.89 2.01 6.73
N PHE A 121 -0.50 0.74 6.88
CA PHE A 121 -1.05 -0.16 7.91
C PHE A 121 -0.28 -0.07 9.22
N GLY A 122 -1.00 0.09 10.33
CA GLY A 122 -0.46 0.11 11.68
C GLY A 122 0.41 1.33 12.00
N PRO A 123 0.55 1.64 13.30
CA PRO A 123 1.41 2.73 13.74
C PRO A 123 2.88 2.35 13.56
N VAL A 124 3.69 3.32 13.13
CA VAL A 124 5.15 3.21 13.17
C VAL A 124 5.70 4.36 13.99
N GLN A 125 6.55 4.03 14.97
CA GLN A 125 7.15 5.03 15.83
C GLN A 125 8.04 5.98 15.00
N GLY A 126 7.85 7.29 15.18
CA GLY A 126 8.63 8.31 14.49
C GLY A 126 8.11 8.73 13.11
N GLU A 127 6.98 8.18 12.62
CA GLU A 127 6.36 8.69 11.40
C GLU A 127 5.73 10.08 11.63
N ALA A 128 6.02 11.02 10.73
CA ALA A 128 5.24 12.26 10.61
C ALA A 128 3.81 11.86 10.20
N PHE A 129 2.81 12.31 10.97
CA PHE A 129 1.39 11.91 10.87
C PHE A 129 1.04 10.51 11.42
N PRO A 130 1.28 10.26 12.73
CA PRO A 130 1.02 8.95 13.36
C PRO A 130 -0.47 8.53 13.39
N HIS A 131 -1.40 9.45 13.12
CA HIS A 131 -2.84 9.21 13.21
C HIS A 131 -3.52 8.80 11.89
N HIS A 132 -2.79 8.82 10.77
CA HIS A 132 -3.30 8.40 9.46
C HIS A 132 -2.75 7.02 9.08
N HIS A 133 -3.18 5.99 9.82
CA HIS A 133 -2.88 4.60 9.49
C HIS A 133 -4.13 3.73 9.55
N LEU A 134 -4.21 2.75 8.67
CA LEU A 134 -5.23 1.73 8.66
C LEU A 134 -4.95 0.71 9.76
N VAL A 135 -5.97 0.38 10.53
CA VAL A 135 -5.93 -0.72 11.49
C VAL A 135 -6.91 -1.77 11.01
N TRP A 136 -6.37 -2.89 10.55
CA TRP A 136 -7.20 -4.07 10.32
C TRP A 136 -7.52 -4.70 11.68
N THR A 137 -8.77 -4.63 12.13
CA THR A 137 -9.17 -5.15 13.46
C THR A 137 -9.87 -6.49 13.37
N SER A 138 -10.79 -6.64 12.42
CA SER A 138 -11.64 -7.81 12.21
C SER A 138 -12.05 -7.94 10.75
N GLY A 139 -12.75 -9.04 10.41
CA GLY A 139 -13.23 -9.29 9.06
C GLY A 139 -12.11 -9.64 8.08
N CYS A 140 -12.46 -9.70 6.78
CA CYS A 140 -11.46 -9.94 5.76
C CYS A 140 -10.70 -8.65 5.40
N LEU A 141 -9.48 -8.79 4.88
CA LEU A 141 -8.65 -7.66 4.49
C LEU A 141 -9.34 -6.77 3.43
N LYS A 142 -10.06 -7.39 2.48
CA LYS A 142 -10.77 -6.68 1.42
C LYS A 142 -11.83 -5.74 1.98
N ASP A 143 -12.66 -6.21 2.91
CA ASP A 143 -13.70 -5.40 3.53
C ASP A 143 -13.10 -4.23 4.30
N CYS A 144 -11.99 -4.46 5.03
CA CYS A 144 -11.26 -3.40 5.73
C CYS A 144 -10.77 -2.29 4.78
N ILE A 145 -10.26 -2.67 3.60
CA ILE A 145 -9.81 -1.71 2.59
C ILE A 145 -10.99 -0.97 1.95
N VAL A 146 -12.06 -1.70 1.63
CA VAL A 146 -13.28 -1.12 1.04
C VAL A 146 -13.92 -0.13 2.00
N GLU A 147 -14.11 -0.49 3.26
CA GLU A 147 -14.68 0.40 4.28
C GLU A 147 -13.86 1.70 4.43
N TYR A 148 -12.53 1.60 4.33
CA TYR A 148 -11.66 2.75 4.45
C TYR A 148 -11.66 3.65 3.19
N LEU A 149 -11.70 3.06 1.99
CA LEU A 149 -11.61 3.81 0.73
C LEU A 149 -12.98 4.26 0.19
N ASP A 150 -14.07 3.58 0.56
CA ASP A 150 -15.44 3.87 0.14
C ASP A 150 -16.14 4.88 1.05
N GLU A 151 -15.38 5.71 1.77
CA GLU A 151 -15.95 6.90 2.38
C GLU A 151 -16.51 7.82 1.28
N GLY A 152 -17.82 7.72 1.07
CA GLY A 152 -18.53 8.54 0.10
C GLY A 152 -18.31 10.04 0.36
N PRO A 153 -18.47 10.89 -0.68
CA PRO A 153 -18.25 12.32 -0.55
C PRO A 153 -19.11 12.91 0.58
N ARG A 154 -18.45 13.41 1.63
CA ARG A 154 -19.12 14.02 2.79
C ARG A 154 -19.75 15.37 2.48
N LEU A 155 -19.37 15.99 1.36
CA LEU A 155 -19.85 17.28 0.89
C LEU A 155 -20.65 17.12 -0.41
N ASP A 156 -21.76 17.85 -0.51
CA ASP A 156 -22.51 17.94 -1.75
C ASP A 156 -21.69 18.71 -2.79
N VAL A 157 -21.16 17.99 -3.78
CA VAL A 157 -20.40 18.54 -4.90
C VAL A 157 -21.29 19.00 -6.06
N LYS A 158 -22.63 18.91 -5.92
CA LYS A 158 -23.56 19.39 -6.96
C LYS A 158 -23.33 20.88 -7.22
N GLY A 159 -22.85 21.18 -8.43
CA GLY A 159 -22.63 22.56 -8.90
C GLY A 159 -21.16 22.99 -8.89
N VAL A 160 -20.27 22.26 -8.22
CA VAL A 160 -18.82 22.51 -8.31
C VAL A 160 -18.30 21.88 -9.60
N ARG A 161 -17.99 22.72 -10.59
CA ARG A 161 -17.36 22.29 -11.85
C ARG A 161 -15.99 22.94 -11.97
N LEU A 162 -14.95 22.13 -11.85
CA LEU A 162 -13.60 22.56 -12.16
C LEU A 162 -13.42 22.59 -13.69
N PRO A 163 -12.88 23.68 -14.26
CA PRO A 163 -12.65 23.75 -15.70
C PRO A 163 -11.58 22.74 -16.13
N LYS A 164 -11.55 22.35 -17.41
CA LYS A 164 -10.51 21.44 -17.93
C LYS A 164 -9.08 22.01 -17.81
N THR A 165 -8.96 23.32 -17.68
CA THR A 165 -7.70 24.04 -17.43
C THR A 165 -7.28 23.98 -15.96
N PHE A 166 -8.10 23.40 -15.07
CA PHE A 166 -7.73 23.20 -13.68
C PHE A 166 -6.71 22.06 -13.58
N HIS A 167 -5.46 22.43 -13.37
CA HIS A 167 -4.34 21.53 -13.17
C HIS A 167 -3.51 21.93 -11.95
N ALA A 168 -2.51 21.11 -11.62
CA ALA A 168 -1.58 21.32 -10.51
C ALA A 168 -1.03 22.77 -10.42
N TRP A 169 -0.63 23.36 -11.55
CA TRP A 169 -0.14 24.74 -11.55
C TRP A 169 -1.20 25.78 -11.14
N SER A 170 -2.47 25.63 -11.53
CA SER A 170 -3.52 26.56 -11.08
C SER A 170 -3.87 26.40 -9.60
N LEU A 171 -3.75 25.19 -9.04
CA LEU A 171 -3.87 24.98 -7.59
C LEU A 171 -2.82 25.79 -6.81
N VAL A 172 -1.57 25.73 -7.27
CA VAL A 172 -0.46 26.45 -6.63
C VAL A 172 -0.53 27.95 -6.90
N ALA A 173 -0.62 28.36 -8.17
CA ALA A 173 -0.48 29.75 -8.57
C ALA A 173 -1.69 30.62 -8.25
N ILE A 174 -2.90 30.05 -8.28
CA ILE A 174 -4.16 30.79 -8.07
C ILE A 174 -4.75 30.43 -6.71
N GLY A 175 -4.78 29.15 -6.36
CA GLY A 175 -5.33 28.68 -5.09
C GLY A 175 -4.40 28.88 -3.90
N GLY A 176 -3.11 29.13 -4.11
CA GLY A 176 -2.12 29.15 -3.03
C GLY A 176 -1.94 27.79 -2.33
N ILE A 177 -2.46 26.71 -2.92
CA ILE A 177 -2.43 25.36 -2.36
C ILE A 177 -1.15 24.67 -2.85
N GLN A 178 -0.25 24.32 -1.94
CA GLN A 178 0.97 23.60 -2.28
C GLN A 178 0.67 22.14 -2.63
N ILE A 179 1.56 21.51 -3.39
CA ILE A 179 1.47 20.09 -3.71
C ILE A 179 2.59 19.36 -3.00
N GLU A 180 2.21 18.37 -2.20
CA GLU A 180 3.13 17.46 -1.53
C GLU A 180 2.94 16.04 -2.09
N PHE A 181 4.01 15.28 -2.22
CA PHE A 181 3.94 13.92 -2.76
C PHE A 181 3.87 12.89 -1.62
N THR A 182 3.05 11.86 -1.79
CA THR A 182 2.92 10.75 -0.83
C THR A 182 3.15 9.39 -1.47
N ASP A 183 3.65 8.45 -0.68
CA ASP A 183 3.70 7.02 -1.00
C ASP A 183 2.58 6.22 -0.31
N ASN A 184 1.66 6.90 0.38
CA ASN A 184 0.42 6.32 0.90
C ASN A 184 -0.75 6.62 -0.05
N LEU A 185 -1.33 5.59 -0.65
CA LEU A 185 -2.43 5.74 -1.61
C LEU A 185 -3.68 6.38 -0.97
N ALA A 186 -3.92 6.10 0.31
CA ALA A 186 -5.02 6.67 1.08
C ALA A 186 -4.95 8.20 1.24
N ASP A 187 -3.76 8.80 1.15
CA ASP A 187 -3.59 10.25 1.28
C ASP A 187 -3.73 10.96 -0.09
N HIS A 188 -4.05 10.23 -1.16
CA HIS A 188 -4.21 10.84 -2.47
C HIS A 188 -5.36 11.85 -2.47
N LEU A 189 -5.05 13.10 -2.82
CA LEU A 189 -5.93 14.27 -2.80
C LEU A 189 -6.39 14.69 -1.39
N LEU A 190 -5.71 14.23 -0.33
CA LEU A 190 -5.93 14.76 1.01
C LEU A 190 -5.50 16.23 1.07
N LEU A 191 -6.43 17.09 1.50
CA LEU A 191 -6.14 18.50 1.77
C LEU A 191 -5.76 18.65 3.25
N ILE A 192 -4.56 19.15 3.50
CA ILE A 192 -4.01 19.39 4.84
C ILE A 192 -3.89 20.90 5.03
N GLU A 193 -4.40 21.40 6.15
CA GLU A 193 -4.20 22.77 6.60
C GLU A 193 -3.09 22.78 7.66
N GLU A 194 -2.00 23.51 7.38
CA GLU A 194 -0.90 23.75 8.31
C GLU A 194 -0.79 25.25 8.61
N GLU A 195 0.01 25.62 9.62
CA GLU A 195 0.25 27.03 9.98
C GLU A 195 0.74 27.89 8.79
N ASN A 196 1.44 27.26 7.84
CA ASN A 196 2.03 27.93 6.68
C ASN A 196 1.16 27.86 5.41
N GLY A 197 -0.09 27.38 5.52
CA GLY A 197 -1.06 27.35 4.42
C GLY A 197 -1.60 25.96 4.12
N MET A 198 -2.29 25.85 2.99
CA MET A 198 -2.95 24.61 2.55
C MET A 198 -2.04 23.80 1.63
N LYS A 199 -2.07 22.47 1.80
CA LYS A 199 -1.37 21.52 0.96
C LYS A 199 -2.31 20.44 0.48
N VAL A 200 -2.24 20.08 -0.80
CA VAL A 200 -2.87 18.87 -1.33
C VAL A 200 -1.82 17.80 -1.52
N VAL A 201 -2.10 16.61 -1.02
CA VAL A 201 -1.19 15.48 -1.08
C VAL A 201 -1.49 14.66 -2.34
N VAL A 202 -0.47 14.29 -3.12
CA VAL A 202 -0.62 13.57 -4.38
C VAL A 202 0.21 12.29 -4.35
N PHE A 203 -0.47 11.14 -4.40
CA PHE A 203 0.20 9.86 -4.59
C PHE A 203 1.00 9.80 -5.90
N HIS A 204 2.30 9.50 -5.81
CA HIS A 204 3.22 9.64 -6.93
C HIS A 204 3.71 8.31 -7.55
N HIS A 205 3.38 7.16 -6.96
CA HIS A 205 3.79 5.85 -7.50
C HIS A 205 2.88 5.41 -8.66
N VAL A 206 2.89 6.15 -9.78
CA VAL A 206 2.05 5.86 -10.97
C VAL A 206 2.35 4.48 -11.57
N ALA A 207 3.60 4.00 -11.48
CA ALA A 207 3.95 2.65 -11.88
C ALA A 207 3.13 1.61 -11.09
N PHE A 208 2.98 1.81 -9.77
CA PHE A 208 2.16 0.94 -8.93
C PHE A 208 0.72 0.91 -9.42
N LEU A 209 0.11 2.07 -9.65
CA LEU A 209 -1.26 2.13 -10.16
C LEU A 209 -1.37 1.42 -11.51
N ARG A 210 -0.44 1.63 -12.44
CA ARG A 210 -0.47 0.99 -13.77
C ARG A 210 -0.34 -0.54 -13.70
N CYS A 211 0.51 -1.04 -12.81
CA CYS A 211 0.62 -2.47 -12.50
C CYS A 211 -0.76 -3.05 -12.09
N HIS A 212 -1.55 -2.28 -11.33
CA HIS A 212 -2.84 -2.69 -10.76
C HIS A 212 -4.08 -2.20 -11.54
N ARG A 213 -3.92 -1.44 -12.64
CA ARG A 213 -5.04 -0.74 -13.34
C ARG A 213 -5.87 -1.61 -14.27
N ARG A 214 -5.50 -2.85 -14.56
CA ARG A 214 -6.06 -3.62 -15.70
C ARG A 214 -7.40 -4.33 -15.42
N GLN A 215 -8.25 -3.83 -14.51
CA GLN A 215 -9.36 -4.62 -13.93
C GLN A 215 -10.76 -3.97 -13.82
N VAL A 216 -11.01 -2.75 -14.31
CA VAL A 216 -12.33 -2.09 -14.09
C VAL A 216 -13.17 -1.85 -15.36
N ASP A 217 -12.62 -2.02 -16.57
CA ASP A 217 -13.35 -1.71 -17.82
C ASP A 217 -14.13 -2.90 -18.42
N SER A 218 -14.83 -3.70 -17.58
CA SER A 218 -15.72 -4.76 -18.08
C SER A 218 -17.04 -4.86 -17.31
N SER A 219 -17.71 -3.72 -17.14
CA SER A 219 -19.15 -3.64 -16.85
C SER A 219 -19.69 -2.28 -17.29
N GLY A 220 -19.81 -2.10 -18.62
CA GLY A 220 -20.32 -0.86 -19.19
C GLY A 220 -20.59 -0.97 -20.69
N VAL A 221 -21.68 -1.68 -21.01
CA VAL A 221 -22.64 -1.59 -22.15
C VAL A 221 -23.04 -3.00 -22.60
#